data_AF-A0A2V8STC5-F1
#
_entry.id   AF-A0A2V8STC5-F1
#
_cell.length_a   1.000
_cell.length_b   1.000
_cell.length_c   1.000
_cell.angle_alpha   90.00
_cell.angle_beta   90.00
_cell.angle_gamma   90.00
#
_symmetry.space_group_name_H-M   'P 1'
#
loop_
_entity.id
_entity.type
_entity.pdbx_description
1 polymer ?
#
loop_
_entity_poly.entity_id
_entity_poly.type
_entity_poly.pdbx_seq_one_letter_code
_entity_poly.pdbx_strand_id
1 'polypeptide(L)'
;MDNDTVGVADRTIDEIESWAPGLPVFGQLTPFPATPLYDRLEKSGRMRRPKHWLDFAPFVMAHDPLKMSIDEAKAETLHAWSRSYSPERNQEAIESIRNTPVQVRIGHLVARMFFRGIYFPQMGTRAWLKLLFDNRRTILSLTGEGLNTWRRARKAAKFDSKISRKFDSKAVTDPAVRD
;
A
#
# COMPACT_ATOMS: atom_id res chain seq x y z
N MET A 1 -16.35 18.51 1.49
CA MET A 1 -17.33 17.52 1.97
C MET A 1 -18.78 17.96 1.86
N ASP A 2 -19.11 19.24 1.68
CA ASP A 2 -20.51 19.69 1.53
C ASP A 2 -21.28 19.05 0.35
N ASN A 3 -20.56 18.57 -0.67
CA ASN A 3 -21.16 17.86 -1.79
C ASN A 3 -21.06 16.34 -1.70
N ASP A 4 -20.30 15.81 -0.74
CA ASP A 4 -20.12 14.38 -0.59
C ASP A 4 -21.41 13.77 -0.05
N THR A 5 -21.76 12.60 -0.55
CA THR A 5 -22.91 11.80 -0.12
C THR A 5 -22.45 10.39 0.23
N VAL A 6 -23.29 9.63 0.93
CA VAL A 6 -23.06 8.19 1.14
C VAL A 6 -22.71 7.48 -0.18
N GLY A 7 -21.76 6.55 -0.12
CA GLY A 7 -21.10 5.90 -1.26
C GLY A 7 -19.96 6.71 -1.90
N VAL A 8 -19.54 7.83 -1.30
CA VAL A 8 -18.40 8.62 -1.82
C VAL A 8 -17.10 7.83 -1.76
N ALA A 9 -16.93 6.94 -0.78
CA ALA A 9 -15.77 6.08 -0.66
C ALA A 9 -15.64 5.17 -1.89
N ASP A 10 -16.72 4.50 -2.29
CA ASP A 10 -16.69 3.63 -3.48
C ASP A 10 -16.39 4.41 -4.74
N ARG A 11 -17.08 5.54 -4.98
CA ARG A 11 -16.81 6.38 -6.16
C ARG A 11 -15.37 6.88 -6.19
N THR A 12 -14.80 7.24 -5.05
CA THR A 12 -13.41 7.70 -4.96
C THR A 12 -12.44 6.54 -5.21
N ILE A 13 -12.73 5.37 -4.67
CA ILE A 13 -11.87 4.20 -4.82
C ILE A 13 -11.91 3.66 -6.23
N ASP A 14 -13.07 3.61 -6.87
CA ASP A 14 -13.21 3.17 -8.26
C ASP A 14 -12.23 3.95 -9.17
N GLU A 15 -12.10 5.27 -8.96
CA GLU A 15 -11.13 6.10 -9.67
C GLU A 15 -9.67 5.78 -9.28
N ILE A 16 -9.36 5.66 -7.98
CA ILE A 16 -8.01 5.33 -7.50
C ILE A 16 -7.56 3.96 -8.02
N GLU A 17 -8.48 3.00 -8.13
CA GLU A 17 -8.19 1.63 -8.59
C GLU A 17 -7.85 1.58 -10.08
N SER A 18 -8.22 2.61 -10.86
CA SER A 18 -7.83 2.76 -12.26
C SER A 18 -6.36 3.18 -12.45
N TRP A 19 -5.71 3.69 -11.38
CA TRP A 19 -4.33 4.17 -11.43
C TRP A 19 -3.32 3.07 -11.11
N ALA A 20 -2.04 3.36 -11.30
CA ALA A 20 -0.96 2.51 -10.80
C ALA A 20 -1.10 2.32 -9.27
N PRO A 21 -0.82 1.11 -8.74
CA PRO A 21 -1.11 0.80 -7.35
C PRO A 21 -0.26 1.66 -6.41
N GLY A 22 -0.94 2.52 -5.66
CA GLY A 22 -0.37 3.33 -4.59
C GLY A 22 -0.68 2.78 -3.19
N LEU A 23 -0.34 3.57 -2.17
CA LEU A 23 -0.70 3.34 -0.77
C LEU A 23 -1.70 4.43 -0.35
N PRO A 24 -2.99 4.31 -0.74
CA PRO A 24 -3.95 5.38 -0.55
C PRO A 24 -4.20 5.66 0.94
N VAL A 25 -4.34 6.95 1.25
CA VAL A 25 -4.64 7.46 2.58
C VAL A 25 -5.88 8.33 2.46
N PHE A 26 -6.89 8.02 3.27
CA PHE A 26 -8.14 8.78 3.30
C PHE A 26 -8.16 9.67 4.54
N GLY A 27 -8.80 10.82 4.42
CA GLY A 27 -8.89 11.78 5.50
C GLY A 27 -10.17 12.57 5.39
N GLN A 28 -10.70 12.96 6.54
CA GLN A 28 -11.85 13.85 6.60
C GLN A 28 -11.36 15.31 6.57
N LEU A 29 -12.16 16.18 5.97
CA LEU A 29 -11.85 17.60 5.88
C LEU A 29 -11.84 18.24 7.28
N THR A 30 -10.68 18.74 7.70
CA THR A 30 -10.50 19.42 8.98
C THR A 30 -10.53 20.95 8.77
N PRO A 31 -11.53 21.68 9.31
CA PRO A 31 -11.60 23.13 9.18
C PRO A 31 -10.69 23.80 10.21
N PHE A 32 -9.46 24.14 9.84
CA PHE A 32 -8.52 24.81 10.76
C PHE A 32 -8.88 26.27 11.02
N PRO A 33 -8.51 26.81 12.21
CA PRO A 33 -8.66 28.23 12.52
C PRO A 33 -8.09 29.13 11.43
N ALA A 34 -8.67 30.33 11.28
CA ALA A 34 -8.26 31.33 10.30
C ALA A 34 -8.33 30.87 8.82
N THR A 35 -9.12 29.83 8.52
CA THR A 35 -9.45 29.45 7.15
C THR A 35 -10.86 29.94 6.79
N PRO A 36 -11.11 30.33 5.52
CA PRO A 36 -12.47 30.72 5.09
C PRO A 36 -13.53 29.63 5.30
N LEU A 37 -13.11 28.36 5.33
CA LEU A 37 -13.99 27.23 5.63
C LEU A 37 -14.43 27.26 7.09
N TYR A 38 -13.51 27.49 8.03
CA TYR A 38 -13.83 27.60 9.45
C TYR A 38 -14.84 28.73 9.70
N ASP A 39 -14.54 29.94 9.20
CA ASP A 39 -15.41 31.10 9.39
C ASP A 39 -16.82 30.86 8.82
N ARG A 40 -16.91 30.17 7.68
CA ARG A 40 -18.19 29.84 7.05
C ARG A 40 -18.99 28.85 7.88
N LEU A 41 -18.36 27.77 8.35
CA LEU A 41 -19.01 26.74 9.16
C LEU A 41 -19.44 27.28 10.53
N GLU A 42 -18.63 28.17 11.11
CA GLU A 42 -18.96 28.86 12.37
C GLU A 42 -20.17 29.79 12.18
N LYS A 43 -20.15 30.65 11.15
CA LYS A 43 -21.28 31.54 10.82
C LYS A 43 -22.56 30.79 10.49
N SER A 44 -22.46 29.61 9.85
CA SER A 44 -23.63 28.78 9.53
C SER A 44 -24.08 27.88 10.69
N GLY A 45 -23.43 27.94 11.86
CA GLY A 45 -23.78 27.09 13.02
C GLY A 45 -23.51 25.60 12.83
N ARG A 46 -22.66 25.22 11.87
CA ARG A 46 -22.36 23.81 11.52
C ARG A 46 -21.11 23.27 12.23
N MET A 47 -20.40 24.10 12.99
CA MET A 47 -19.26 23.66 13.80
C MET A 47 -19.73 22.89 15.04
N ARG A 48 -19.38 21.60 15.11
CA ARG A 48 -19.68 20.73 16.26
C ARG A 48 -18.56 20.69 17.29
N ARG A 49 -17.32 20.82 16.82
CA ARG A 49 -16.10 20.78 17.64
C ARG A 49 -15.29 22.03 17.36
N PRO A 50 -15.70 23.21 17.85
CA PRO A 50 -15.09 24.49 17.48
C PRO A 50 -13.63 24.62 17.92
N LYS A 51 -13.12 23.79 18.83
CA LYS A 51 -11.70 23.74 19.24
C LYS A 51 -11.07 22.36 18.97
N HIS A 52 -11.46 21.70 17.88
CA HIS A 52 -11.02 20.33 17.52
C HIS A 52 -9.50 20.14 17.43
N TRP A 53 -8.72 21.20 17.29
CA TRP A 53 -7.25 21.15 17.30
C TRP A 53 -6.65 21.02 18.70
N LEU A 54 -7.40 21.33 19.76
CA LEU A 54 -6.96 21.13 21.15
C LEU A 54 -7.38 19.76 21.71
N ASP A 55 -8.31 19.09 21.04
CA ASP A 55 -8.87 17.80 21.44
C ASP A 55 -8.82 16.87 20.23
N PHE A 56 -7.79 16.05 20.12
CA PHE A 56 -7.63 15.19 18.95
C PHE A 56 -8.62 14.03 18.99
N ALA A 57 -9.50 13.95 17.98
CA ALA A 57 -10.40 12.83 17.76
C ALA A 57 -10.16 12.25 16.36
N PRO A 58 -9.52 11.06 16.25
CA PRO A 58 -9.17 10.50 14.96
C PRO A 58 -10.42 10.17 14.14
N PHE A 59 -10.49 10.71 12.92
CA PHE A 59 -11.54 10.42 11.93
C PHE A 59 -12.97 10.74 12.42
N VAL A 60 -13.07 11.74 13.30
CA VAL A 60 -14.33 12.35 13.70
C VAL A 60 -14.36 13.77 13.16
N MET A 61 -15.33 14.07 12.31
CA MET A 61 -15.46 15.40 11.73
C MET A 61 -15.72 16.46 12.80
N ALA A 62 -15.15 17.64 12.59
CA ALA A 62 -15.35 18.78 13.48
C ALA A 62 -16.63 19.59 13.17
N HIS A 63 -17.30 19.28 12.07
CA HIS A 63 -18.48 19.99 11.56
C HIS A 63 -19.47 19.02 10.93
N ASP A 64 -20.73 19.44 10.85
CA ASP A 64 -21.78 18.70 10.15
C ASP A 64 -21.59 18.83 8.64
N PRO A 65 -21.46 17.72 7.87
CA PRO A 65 -21.62 17.74 6.42
C PRO A 65 -23.07 18.09 6.03
N LEU A 66 -23.31 18.50 4.79
CA LEU A 66 -24.67 18.84 4.35
C LEU A 66 -25.52 17.61 3.96
N LYS A 67 -24.90 16.54 3.48
CA LYS A 67 -25.62 15.42 2.83
C LYS A 67 -25.31 14.04 3.42
N MET A 68 -24.64 14.02 4.58
CA MET A 68 -24.41 12.83 5.39
C MET A 68 -24.14 13.26 6.84
N SER A 69 -24.33 12.34 7.78
CA SER A 69 -23.96 12.49 9.18
C SER A 69 -22.44 12.31 9.38
N ILE A 70 -21.95 12.75 10.55
CA ILE A 70 -20.55 12.55 10.95
C ILE A 70 -20.21 11.04 11.03
N ASP A 71 -21.15 10.22 11.50
CA ASP A 71 -20.96 8.78 11.61
C ASP A 71 -20.91 8.10 10.24
N GLU A 72 -21.75 8.52 9.30
CA GLU A 72 -21.67 8.07 7.90
C GLU A 72 -20.33 8.48 7.28
N ALA A 73 -19.88 9.72 7.45
CA ALA A 73 -18.58 10.16 6.96
C ALA A 73 -17.41 9.34 7.53
N LYS A 74 -17.51 8.94 8.80
CA LYS A 74 -16.55 8.03 9.44
C LYS A 74 -16.62 6.62 8.84
N ALA A 75 -17.83 6.10 8.64
CA ALA A 75 -18.04 4.79 8.02
C ALA A 75 -17.48 4.74 6.58
N GLU A 76 -17.71 5.78 5.77
CA GLU A 76 -17.13 5.92 4.43
C GLU A 76 -15.60 5.87 4.47
N THR A 77 -14.97 6.58 5.42
CA THR A 77 -13.50 6.60 5.55
C THR A 77 -12.97 5.21 5.93
N LEU A 78 -13.63 4.52 6.87
CA LEU A 78 -13.27 3.16 7.29
C LEU A 78 -13.47 2.14 6.17
N HIS A 79 -14.59 2.24 5.45
CA HIS A 79 -14.86 1.42 4.26
C HIS A 79 -13.76 1.61 3.21
N ALA A 80 -13.34 2.86 3.00
CA ALA A 80 -12.33 3.16 2.01
C ALA A 80 -10.99 2.47 2.28
N TRP A 81 -10.50 2.52 3.52
CA TRP A 81 -9.30 1.78 3.92
C TRP A 81 -9.51 0.26 3.86
N SER A 82 -10.67 -0.24 4.29
CA SER A 82 -10.96 -1.67 4.33
C SER A 82 -10.90 -2.28 2.92
N ARG A 83 -11.53 -1.62 1.95
CA ARG A 83 -11.51 -2.00 0.52
C ARG A 83 -10.11 -1.88 -0.06
N SER A 84 -9.43 -0.75 0.16
CA SER A 84 -8.10 -0.49 -0.41
C SER A 84 -7.04 -1.50 0.06
N TYR A 85 -7.13 -1.98 1.29
CA TYR A 85 -6.17 -2.92 1.88
C TYR A 85 -6.76 -4.32 2.11
N SER A 86 -7.76 -4.71 1.31
CA SER A 86 -8.29 -6.08 1.31
C SER A 86 -7.29 -7.06 0.69
N PRO A 87 -7.34 -8.36 1.03
CA PRO A 87 -6.51 -9.38 0.39
C PRO A 87 -6.68 -9.43 -1.13
N GLU A 88 -7.92 -9.28 -1.62
CA GLU A 88 -8.26 -9.26 -3.03
C GLU A 88 -7.61 -8.06 -3.71
N ARG A 89 -7.73 -6.87 -3.12
CA ARG A 89 -7.14 -5.66 -3.68
C ARG A 89 -5.61 -5.68 -3.64
N ASN A 90 -5.02 -6.27 -2.61
CA ASN A 90 -3.58 -6.50 -2.56
C ASN A 90 -3.12 -7.42 -3.69
N GLN A 91 -3.88 -8.46 -4.01
CA GLN A 91 -3.56 -9.36 -5.12
C GLN A 91 -3.60 -8.60 -6.46
N GLU A 92 -4.70 -7.91 -6.76
CA GLU A 92 -4.85 -7.13 -7.98
C GLU A 92 -3.78 -6.06 -8.13
N ALA A 93 -3.45 -5.36 -7.03
CA ALA A 93 -2.38 -4.37 -7.02
C ALA A 93 -1.06 -5.01 -7.46
N ILE A 94 -0.68 -6.17 -6.90
CA ILE A 94 0.55 -6.88 -7.28
C ILE A 94 0.50 -7.42 -8.72
N GLU A 95 -0.67 -7.88 -9.18
CA GLU A 95 -0.86 -8.35 -10.55
C GLU A 95 -0.74 -7.22 -11.57
N SER A 96 -1.25 -6.03 -11.27
CA SER A 96 -1.15 -4.86 -12.17
C SER A 96 0.30 -4.44 -12.45
N ILE A 97 1.21 -4.69 -11.50
CA ILE A 97 2.65 -4.42 -11.63
C ILE A 97 3.46 -5.70 -11.85
N ARG A 98 2.87 -6.79 -12.36
CA ARG A 98 3.55 -8.09 -12.57
C ARG A 98 4.83 -8.01 -13.39
N ASN A 99 4.95 -7.01 -14.26
CA ASN A 99 6.12 -6.80 -15.13
C ASN A 99 7.29 -6.12 -14.40
N THR A 100 7.08 -5.65 -13.16
CA THR A 100 8.14 -5.08 -12.34
C THR A 100 8.96 -6.17 -11.64
N PRO A 101 10.22 -5.89 -11.27
CA PRO A 101 11.07 -6.86 -10.59
C PRO A 101 10.40 -7.41 -9.32
N VAL A 102 10.61 -8.70 -9.04
CA VAL A 102 9.95 -9.40 -7.93
C VAL A 102 10.17 -8.72 -6.57
N GLN A 103 11.34 -8.12 -6.35
CA GLN A 103 11.66 -7.37 -5.14
C GLN A 103 10.79 -6.12 -4.95
N VAL A 104 10.41 -5.43 -6.03
CA VAL A 104 9.53 -4.26 -5.98
C VAL A 104 8.13 -4.70 -5.54
N ARG A 105 7.63 -5.80 -6.12
CA ARG A 105 6.33 -6.37 -5.75
C ARG A 105 6.28 -6.88 -4.32
N ILE A 106 7.33 -7.55 -3.86
CA ILE A 106 7.46 -7.96 -2.44
C ILE A 106 7.41 -6.73 -1.54
N GLY A 107 8.22 -5.70 -1.84
CA GLY A 107 8.22 -4.45 -1.07
C GLY A 107 6.85 -3.78 -1.03
N HIS A 108 6.15 -3.76 -2.16
CA HIS A 108 4.81 -3.19 -2.25
C HIS A 108 3.79 -3.97 -1.41
N LEU A 109 3.77 -5.32 -1.50
CA LEU A 109 2.87 -6.15 -0.69
C LEU A 109 3.11 -5.96 0.81
N VAL A 110 4.38 -5.95 1.22
CA VAL A 110 4.77 -5.73 2.62
C VAL A 110 4.31 -4.35 3.09
N ALA A 111 4.53 -3.29 2.30
CA ALA A 111 4.06 -1.95 2.62
C ALA A 111 2.53 -1.90 2.81
N ARG A 112 1.76 -2.55 1.93
CA ARG A 112 0.29 -2.63 2.05
C ARG A 112 -0.15 -3.31 3.34
N MET A 113 0.53 -4.38 3.77
CA MET A 113 0.23 -5.06 5.05
C MET A 113 0.48 -4.16 6.27
N PHE A 114 1.54 -3.35 6.24
CA PHE A 114 1.82 -2.38 7.31
C PHE A 114 0.83 -1.21 7.32
N PHE A 115 0.51 -0.64 6.15
CA PHE A 115 -0.48 0.43 6.03
C PHE A 115 -1.85 -0.03 6.54
N ARG A 116 -2.26 -1.27 6.22
CA ARG A 116 -3.45 -1.86 6.84
C ARG A 116 -3.39 -1.81 8.37
N GLY A 117 -2.25 -2.14 8.96
CA GLY A 117 -2.06 -2.16 10.41
C GLY A 117 -2.11 -0.77 11.09
N ILE A 118 -1.83 0.31 10.34
CA ILE A 118 -1.98 1.69 10.84
C ILE A 118 -3.46 2.03 11.06
N TYR A 119 -4.34 1.60 10.14
CA TYR A 119 -5.77 1.93 10.17
C TYR A 119 -6.62 0.89 10.89
N PHE A 120 -6.23 -0.38 10.83
CA PHE A 120 -6.87 -1.50 11.51
C PHE A 120 -5.84 -2.18 12.43
N PRO A 121 -5.75 -1.77 13.70
CA PRO A 121 -4.74 -2.27 14.63
C PRO A 121 -4.73 -3.80 14.67
N GLN A 122 -3.61 -4.39 14.24
CA GLN A 122 -3.42 -5.84 14.13
C GLN A 122 -2.27 -6.31 15.03
N MET A 123 -2.29 -5.91 16.30
CA MET A 123 -1.16 -6.06 17.23
C MET A 123 -0.92 -7.49 17.74
N GLY A 124 -1.83 -8.43 17.48
CA GLY A 124 -1.74 -9.81 17.97
C GLY A 124 -1.16 -10.79 16.93
N THR A 125 -0.44 -11.82 17.40
CA THR A 125 0.11 -12.88 16.54
C THR A 125 -0.96 -13.55 15.69
N ARG A 126 -2.16 -13.79 16.24
CA ARG A 126 -3.29 -14.36 15.49
C ARG A 126 -3.76 -13.45 14.36
N ALA A 127 -3.76 -12.13 14.56
CA ALA A 127 -4.16 -11.17 13.53
C ALA A 127 -3.14 -11.16 12.37
N TRP A 128 -1.84 -11.21 12.68
CA TRP A 128 -0.79 -11.37 11.68
C TRP A 128 -0.85 -12.70 10.94
N LEU A 129 -1.06 -13.81 11.65
CA LEU A 129 -1.23 -15.13 11.02
C LEU A 129 -2.44 -15.14 10.08
N LYS A 130 -3.56 -14.57 10.50
CA LYS A 130 -4.75 -14.41 9.65
C LYS A 130 -4.44 -13.54 8.43
N LEU A 131 -3.75 -12.40 8.60
CA LEU A 131 -3.40 -11.52 7.49
C LEU A 131 -2.53 -12.23 6.44
N LEU A 132 -1.50 -12.95 6.89
CA LEU A 132 -0.63 -13.74 6.01
C LEU A 132 -1.43 -14.84 5.30
N PHE A 133 -2.32 -15.53 6.03
CA PHE A 133 -3.19 -16.55 5.45
C PHE A 133 -4.15 -15.97 4.41
N ASP A 134 -4.78 -14.83 4.70
CA ASP A 134 -5.72 -14.19 3.77
C ASP A 134 -4.99 -13.77 2.48
N ASN A 135 -3.71 -13.36 2.55
CA ASN A 135 -2.85 -13.01 1.40
C ASN A 135 -2.04 -14.20 0.84
N ARG A 136 -2.32 -15.45 1.23
CA ARG A 136 -1.53 -16.65 0.88
C ARG A 136 -1.30 -16.82 -0.62
N ARG A 137 -2.28 -16.50 -1.47
CA ARG A 137 -2.17 -16.65 -2.93
C ARG A 137 -1.06 -15.77 -3.49
N THR A 138 -1.09 -14.48 -3.16
CA THR A 138 -0.07 -13.50 -3.56
C THR A 138 1.31 -13.87 -3.02
N ILE A 139 1.38 -14.29 -1.75
CA ILE A 139 2.64 -14.72 -1.12
C ILE A 139 3.23 -15.94 -1.82
N LEU A 140 2.43 -16.97 -2.10
CA LEU A 140 2.88 -18.18 -2.79
C LEU A 140 3.36 -17.88 -4.22
N SER A 141 2.65 -17.02 -4.95
CA SER A 141 3.06 -16.57 -6.29
C SER A 141 4.43 -15.90 -6.25
N LEU A 142 4.59 -14.89 -5.39
CA LEU A 142 5.85 -14.14 -5.27
C LEU A 142 7.01 -15.03 -4.78
N THR A 143 6.73 -15.97 -3.88
CA THR A 143 7.73 -16.94 -3.40
C THR A 143 8.22 -17.84 -4.53
N GLY A 144 7.30 -18.37 -5.35
CA GLY A 144 7.65 -19.18 -6.51
C GLY A 144 8.49 -18.42 -7.54
N GLU A 145 8.12 -17.17 -7.83
CA GLU A 145 8.87 -16.29 -8.72
C GLU A 145 10.26 -15.92 -8.17
N GLY A 146 10.35 -15.64 -6.87
CA GLY A 146 11.61 -15.36 -6.17
C GLY A 146 12.57 -16.54 -6.24
N LEU A 147 12.09 -17.76 -5.96
CA LEU A 147 12.87 -18.99 -6.05
C LEU A 147 13.37 -19.23 -7.48
N ASN A 148 12.52 -19.00 -8.49
CA ASN A 148 12.91 -19.14 -9.89
C ASN A 148 13.98 -18.13 -10.30
N THR A 149 13.83 -16.87 -9.89
CA THR A 149 14.80 -15.80 -10.14
C THR A 149 16.16 -16.14 -9.52
N TRP A 150 16.15 -16.58 -8.26
CA TRP A 150 17.36 -17.00 -7.56
C TRP A 150 18.02 -18.24 -8.20
N ARG A 151 17.23 -19.24 -8.61
CA ARG A 151 17.74 -20.43 -9.32
C ARG A 151 18.45 -20.04 -10.63
N ARG A 152 17.87 -19.10 -11.38
CA ARG A 152 18.47 -18.58 -12.63
C ARG A 152 19.77 -17.84 -12.36
N ALA A 153 19.80 -16.94 -11.38
CA ALA A 153 21.01 -16.21 -10.98
C ALA A 153 22.14 -17.17 -10.55
N ARG A 154 21.83 -18.21 -9.77
CA ARG A 154 22.82 -19.24 -9.38
C ARG A 154 23.34 -20.04 -10.57
N LYS A 155 22.49 -20.40 -11.53
CA LYS A 155 22.93 -21.08 -12.75
C LYS A 155 23.86 -20.19 -13.59
N ALA A 156 23.54 -18.91 -13.74
CA ALA A 156 24.37 -17.94 -14.45
C ALA A 156 25.74 -17.79 -13.76
N ALA A 157 25.79 -17.55 -12.45
CA ALA A 157 27.05 -17.46 -11.71
C ALA A 157 27.90 -18.74 -11.81
N LYS A 158 27.27 -19.92 -11.80
CA LYS A 158 27.98 -21.20 -11.99
C LYS A 158 28.53 -21.34 -13.41
N PHE A 159 27.83 -20.83 -14.42
CA PHE A 159 28.30 -20.81 -15.80
C PHE A 159 29.48 -19.85 -15.96
N ASP A 160 29.38 -18.62 -15.45
CA ASP A 160 30.46 -17.62 -15.51
C ASP A 160 31.72 -18.11 -14.80
N SER A 161 31.59 -18.71 -13.61
CA SER A 161 32.73 -19.31 -12.89
C SER A 161 33.38 -20.50 -13.60
N LYS A 162 32.63 -21.23 -14.44
CA LYS A 162 33.18 -22.30 -15.30
C LYS A 162 33.91 -21.72 -16.49
N ILE A 163 33.38 -20.67 -17.09
CA ILE A 163 34.00 -19.96 -18.20
C ILE A 163 35.32 -19.34 -17.76
N SER A 164 35.33 -18.57 -16.66
CA SER A 164 36.55 -17.95 -16.11
C SER A 164 37.65 -18.98 -15.88
N ARG A 165 37.34 -20.08 -15.15
CA ARG A 165 38.29 -21.17 -14.92
C ARG A 165 38.84 -21.80 -16.21
N LYS A 166 38.02 -21.90 -17.27
CA LYS A 166 38.46 -22.43 -18.56
C LYS A 166 39.42 -21.47 -19.27
N PHE A 167 39.16 -20.16 -19.20
CA PHE A 167 40.07 -19.14 -19.74
C PHE A 167 41.40 -19.09 -18.97
N ASP A 168 41.34 -19.10 -17.63
CA ASP A 168 42.54 -19.11 -16.77
C ASP A 168 43.39 -20.36 -17.05
N SER A 169 42.76 -21.54 -17.19
CA SER A 169 43.48 -22.78 -17.50
C SER A 169 44.15 -22.77 -18.88
N LYS A 170 43.55 -22.12 -19.87
CA LYS A 170 44.14 -21.99 -21.22
C LYS A 170 45.31 -21.00 -21.25
N ALA A 171 45.21 -19.88 -20.52
CA ALA A 171 46.30 -18.90 -20.43
C ALA A 171 47.55 -19.49 -19.74
N VAL A 172 47.38 -20.44 -18.81
CA VAL A 172 48.48 -21.12 -18.13
C VAL A 172 49.15 -22.19 -19.00
N THR A 173 48.44 -22.78 -19.96
CA THR A 173 48.98 -23.87 -20.81
C THR A 173 49.42 -23.40 -22.20
N ASP A 174 49.34 -22.11 -22.52
CA ASP A 174 49.81 -21.57 -23.79
C ASP A 174 51.34 -21.36 -23.76
N PRO A 175 52.14 -22.11 -24.53
CA PRO A 175 53.60 -22.03 -24.49
C PRO A 175 54.18 -20.72 -25.07
N ALA A 176 53.35 -19.82 -25.59
CA ALA A 176 53.78 -18.54 -26.17
C ALA A 176 54.07 -17.42 -25.14
N VAL A 177 54.01 -17.69 -23.83
CA VAL A 177 54.19 -16.68 -22.75
C VAL A 177 55.41 -16.98 -21.85
N ARG A 178 56.33 -17.85 -22.27
CA ARG A 178 57.59 -18.10 -21.55
C ARG A 178 58.78 -17.68 -22.41
N ASP A 179 59.05 -16.38 -22.41
CA ASP A 179 60.38 -15.84 -22.72
C ASP A 179 61.13 -15.58 -21.40
#